data_AF-A0A398CDP5-F1
#
_entry.id   AF-A0A398CDP5-F1
#
_cell.length_a   1.000
_cell.length_b   1.000
_cell.length_c   1.000
_cell.angle_alpha   90.00
_cell.angle_beta   90.00
_cell.angle_gamma   90.00
#
_symmetry.space_group_name_H-M   'P 1'
#
loop_
_entity.id
_entity.type
_entity.pdbx_description
1 polymer ?
#
loop_
_entity_poly.entity_id
_entity_poly.type
_entity_poly.pdbx_seq_one_letter_code
_entity_poly.pdbx_strand_id
1 'polypeptide(L)'
;MRAQITSLEEPVYVLAVQGVRPVDITASLECNREKVAATLERMEKRGVIKRIDRGQYSAVFDEYEVVETRRKSLGHNKARNELRVPPEIEAFVRANYGIMARREMASCLGVHKVALNELIIKLRLGRGA
;
A
#
# COMPACT_ATOMS: atom_id res chain seq x y z
N MET A 1 3.96 -19.34 31.72
CA MET A 1 2.67 -19.46 31.00
C MET A 1 2.94 -19.28 29.51
N ARG A 2 2.79 -20.33 28.68
CA ARG A 2 2.93 -20.23 27.23
C ARG A 2 1.55 -19.89 26.66
N ALA A 3 1.40 -18.72 26.05
CA ALA A 3 0.16 -18.36 25.36
C ALA A 3 -0.09 -19.40 24.26
N GLN A 4 -1.24 -20.08 24.30
CA GLN A 4 -1.68 -20.89 23.18
C GLN A 4 -1.99 -19.94 22.03
N ILE A 5 -1.15 -19.95 21.01
CA ILE A 5 -1.38 -19.20 19.78
C ILE A 5 -2.62 -19.83 19.11
N THR A 6 -3.78 -19.20 19.28
CA THR A 6 -5.06 -19.64 18.71
C THR A 6 -5.16 -19.34 17.21
N SER A 7 -4.32 -18.44 16.68
CA SER A 7 -4.24 -18.11 15.25
C SER A 7 -2.80 -17.89 14.81
N LEU A 8 -2.40 -18.52 13.71
CA LEU A 8 -1.08 -18.32 13.10
C LEU A 8 -1.05 -17.11 12.15
N GLU A 9 -2.19 -16.52 11.80
CA GLU A 9 -2.25 -15.47 10.77
C GLU A 9 -1.50 -14.19 11.18
N GLU A 10 -1.74 -13.70 12.40
CA GLU A 10 -1.11 -12.49 12.94
C GLU A 10 0.41 -12.62 13.10
N PRO A 11 0.97 -13.67 13.73
CA PRO A 11 2.42 -13.82 13.82
C PRO A 11 3.08 -14.06 12.45
N VAL A 12 2.41 -14.75 11.52
CA VAL A 12 2.91 -14.91 10.14
C VAL A 12 2.92 -13.57 9.41
N TYR A 13 1.89 -12.73 9.59
CA TYR A 13 1.82 -11.40 9.00
C TYR A 13 2.97 -10.51 9.46
N VAL A 14 3.23 -10.47 10.78
CA VAL A 14 4.33 -9.69 11.37
C VAL A 14 5.68 -10.09 10.79
N LEU A 15 5.92 -11.39 10.60
CA LEU A 15 7.16 -11.86 9.97
C LEU A 15 7.20 -11.53 8.46
N ALA A 16 6.08 -11.64 7.76
CA ALA A 16 5.97 -11.34 6.34
C ALA A 16 6.19 -9.86 6.00
N VAL A 17 6.01 -8.92 6.95
CA VAL A 17 6.36 -7.50 6.79
C VAL A 17 7.81 -7.29 6.35
N GLN A 18 8.74 -8.12 6.85
CA GLN A 18 10.17 -8.03 6.53
C GLN A 18 10.59 -8.95 5.37
N GLY A 19 9.64 -9.70 4.80
CA GLY A 19 9.92 -10.78 3.87
C GLY A 19 10.43 -12.02 4.60
N VAL A 20 9.65 -13.09 4.62
CA VAL A 20 9.94 -14.29 5.41
C VAL A 20 9.89 -15.56 4.57
N ARG A 21 10.71 -16.57 4.89
CA ARG A 21 10.56 -17.90 4.31
C ARG A 21 9.74 -18.82 5.23
N PRO A 22 9.04 -19.82 4.67
CA PRO A 22 8.30 -20.78 5.48
C PRO A 22 9.15 -21.46 6.57
N VAL A 23 10.43 -21.73 6.27
CA VAL A 23 11.39 -22.33 7.22
C VAL A 23 11.68 -21.44 8.42
N ASP A 24 11.72 -20.12 8.21
CA ASP A 24 11.97 -19.15 9.26
C ASP A 24 10.75 -19.04 10.18
N ILE A 25 9.54 -19.07 9.60
CA ILE A 25 8.27 -19.09 10.37
C ILE A 25 8.20 -20.34 11.25
N THR A 26 8.51 -21.52 10.71
CA THR A 26 8.48 -22.76 11.50
C THR A 26 9.45 -22.74 12.66
N ALA A 27 10.63 -22.13 12.47
CA ALA A 27 11.63 -21.97 13.51
C ALA A 27 11.22 -20.93 14.56
N SER A 28 10.72 -19.76 14.14
CA SER A 28 10.34 -18.68 15.05
C SER A 28 9.08 -18.96 15.86
N LEU A 29 8.13 -19.71 15.30
CA LEU A 29 6.86 -20.00 15.95
C LEU A 29 6.77 -21.42 16.53
N GLU A 30 7.86 -22.18 16.47
CA GLU A 30 7.95 -23.60 16.91
C GLU A 30 6.73 -24.43 16.45
N CYS A 31 6.33 -24.27 15.19
CA CYS A 31 5.06 -24.78 14.67
C CYS A 31 5.23 -25.75 13.50
N ASN A 32 4.21 -26.58 13.27
CA ASN A 32 4.23 -27.59 12.20
C ASN A 32 4.31 -26.92 10.81
N ARG A 33 5.27 -27.36 10.01
CA ARG A 33 5.49 -26.95 8.62
C ARG A 33 4.24 -27.02 7.74
N GLU A 34 3.42 -28.05 7.90
CA GLU A 34 2.17 -28.20 7.15
C GLU A 34 1.17 -27.10 7.49
N LYS A 35 1.06 -26.74 8.79
CA LYS A 35 0.18 -25.66 9.25
C LYS A 35 0.65 -24.28 8.76
N VAL A 36 1.96 -24.07 8.70
CA VAL A 36 2.56 -22.85 8.13
C VAL A 36 2.25 -22.76 6.64
N ALA A 37 2.48 -23.83 5.88
CA ALA A 37 2.20 -23.85 4.45
C ALA A 37 0.71 -23.57 4.14
N ALA A 38 -0.20 -24.23 4.85
CA ALA A 38 -1.63 -24.02 4.69
C ALA A 38 -2.07 -22.59 5.10
N THR A 39 -1.41 -21.98 6.08
CA THR A 39 -1.68 -20.59 6.48
C THR A 39 -1.17 -19.60 5.44
N LEU A 40 0.06 -19.77 4.94
CA LEU A 40 0.63 -18.94 3.89
C LEU A 40 -0.22 -19.00 2.61
N GLU A 41 -0.65 -20.19 2.19
CA GLU A 41 -1.49 -20.36 1.00
C GLU A 41 -2.85 -19.65 1.15
N ARG A 42 -3.48 -19.74 2.33
CA ARG A 42 -4.73 -19.02 2.61
C ARG A 42 -4.54 -17.51 2.60
N MET A 43 -3.48 -17.01 3.22
CA MET A 43 -3.18 -15.57 3.26
C MET A 43 -2.82 -15.02 1.87
N GLU A 44 -2.11 -15.81 1.06
CA GLU A 44 -1.79 -15.49 -0.34
C GLU A 44 -3.04 -15.42 -1.21
N LYS A 45 -3.94 -16.43 -1.11
CA LYS A 45 -5.23 -16.43 -1.80
C LYS A 45 -6.12 -15.24 -1.43
N ARG A 46 -6.04 -14.77 -0.18
CA ARG A 46 -6.75 -13.58 0.31
C ARG A 46 -6.10 -12.26 -0.09
N GLY A 47 -4.91 -12.29 -0.70
CA GLY A 47 -4.16 -11.08 -1.09
C GLY A 47 -3.50 -10.35 0.07
N VAL A 48 -3.41 -10.96 1.26
CA VAL A 48 -2.80 -10.36 2.47
C VAL A 48 -1.27 -10.42 2.39
N ILE A 49 -0.75 -11.48 1.79
CA ILE A 49 0.68 -11.67 1.51
C ILE A 49 0.85 -12.07 0.05
N LYS A 50 2.04 -11.87 -0.49
CA LYS A 50 2.40 -12.30 -1.83
C LYS A 50 3.68 -13.10 -1.79
N ARG A 51 3.76 -14.12 -2.63
CA ARG A 51 5.02 -14.82 -2.86
C ARG A 51 5.93 -13.93 -3.69
N ILE A 52 7.12 -13.67 -3.16
CA ILE A 52 8.21 -12.98 -3.84
C ILE A 52 9.26 -14.02 -4.27
N ASP A 53 10.35 -13.54 -4.86
CA ASP A 53 11.34 -14.40 -5.48
C ASP A 53 11.97 -15.40 -4.49
N ARG A 54 12.39 -16.57 -5.00
CA ARG A 54 13.04 -17.65 -4.24
C ARG A 54 12.22 -18.22 -3.05
N GLY A 55 10.89 -18.17 -3.13
CA GLY A 55 10.01 -18.81 -2.14
C GLY A 55 9.88 -18.06 -0.82
N GLN A 56 10.22 -16.77 -0.82
CA GLN A 56 9.96 -15.86 0.30
C GLN A 56 8.56 -15.26 0.13
N TYR A 57 7.93 -14.87 1.23
CA TYR A 57 6.61 -14.25 1.29
C TYR A 57 6.75 -12.85 1.89
N SER A 58 6.09 -11.88 1.29
CA SER A 58 6.02 -10.51 1.78
C SER A 58 4.57 -10.15 2.09
N ALA A 59 4.34 -9.38 3.14
CA ALA A 59 3.05 -8.73 3.34
C ALA A 59 2.73 -7.86 2.12
N VAL A 60 1.47 -7.90 1.67
CA VAL A 60 0.93 -6.94 0.73
C VAL A 60 0.49 -5.76 1.57
N PHE A 61 1.29 -4.71 1.55
CA PHE A 61 0.81 -3.42 2.03
C PHE A 61 -0.10 -2.87 0.95
N ASP A 62 -1.36 -2.61 1.29
CA ASP A 62 -2.16 -1.68 0.51
C ASP A 62 -1.31 -0.41 0.34
N GLU A 63 -1.23 0.13 -0.87
CA GLU A 63 -0.30 1.20 -1.27
C GLU A 63 -0.42 2.51 -0.47
N TYR A 64 -1.23 2.52 0.59
CA TYR A 64 -1.38 3.59 1.58
C TYR A 64 -0.47 3.45 2.82
N GLU A 65 0.17 2.29 3.10
CA GLU A 65 0.93 2.09 4.37
C GLU A 65 2.46 2.12 4.26
N VAL A 66 3.06 2.17 3.07
CA VAL A 66 4.53 2.26 2.94
C VAL A 66 4.95 3.57 2.27
N VAL A 67 4.70 4.68 2.96
CA VAL A 67 5.36 5.96 2.67
C VAL A 67 5.94 6.57 3.96
N GLU A 68 6.77 5.82 4.69
CA GLU A 68 7.60 6.43 5.75
C GLU A 68 9.11 6.20 5.61
N THR A 69 9.60 5.25 4.82
CA THR A 69 11.05 4.94 4.77
C THR A 69 11.80 5.33 3.50
N ARG A 70 11.15 5.95 2.52
CA ARG A 70 11.85 6.73 1.47
C ARG A 70 11.42 8.19 1.49
N ARG A 71 11.45 8.80 2.68
CA ARG A 71 11.50 10.26 2.83
C ARG A 71 12.87 10.77 2.40
N LYS A 72 13.05 10.92 1.08
CA LYS A 72 13.65 12.14 0.57
C LYS A 72 12.54 12.85 -0.22
N SER A 73 12.18 14.03 0.28
CA SER A 73 11.22 14.99 -0.27
C SER A 73 9.81 14.48 -0.52
N LEU A 74 8.98 14.50 0.53
CA LEU A 74 7.66 15.14 0.55
C LEU A 74 7.11 14.94 1.96
N GLY A 75 7.10 16.04 2.74
CA GLY A 75 6.76 16.01 4.15
C GLY A 75 5.30 15.63 4.37
N HIS A 76 5.05 14.50 5.03
CA HIS A 76 3.76 14.20 5.62
C HIS A 76 3.81 14.49 7.12
N ASN A 77 3.30 15.65 7.53
CA ASN A 77 3.00 15.92 8.92
C ASN A 77 1.57 15.45 9.22
N LYS A 78 1.45 14.48 10.13
CA LYS A 78 0.21 14.07 10.80
C LYS A 78 -0.31 15.22 11.69
N ALA A 79 -0.88 16.25 11.09
CA ALA A 79 -1.68 17.25 11.79
C ALA A 79 -2.54 17.97 10.74
N ARG A 80 -3.85 17.68 10.67
CA ARG A 80 -4.79 18.30 9.72
C ARG A 80 -4.21 18.40 8.29
N ASN A 81 -4.20 17.30 7.54
CA ASN A 81 -3.66 17.25 6.17
C ASN A 81 -4.51 18.09 5.19
N GLU A 82 -4.35 19.41 5.23
CA GLU A 82 -4.42 20.24 4.03
C GLU A 82 -3.31 19.74 3.10
N LEU A 83 -3.68 18.81 2.23
CA LEU A 83 -2.83 18.35 1.14
C LEU A 83 -2.54 19.58 0.26
N ARG A 84 -1.44 20.28 0.56
CA ARG A 84 -0.98 21.43 -0.23
C ARG A 84 -0.60 20.89 -1.61
N VAL A 85 -1.49 21.08 -2.56
CA VAL A 85 -1.22 20.81 -3.97
C VAL A 85 -0.11 21.78 -4.38
N PRO A 86 1.02 21.31 -4.91
CA PRO A 86 2.03 22.19 -5.48
C PRO A 86 1.41 23.09 -6.56
N PRO A 87 1.70 24.39 -6.58
CA PRO A 87 1.07 25.33 -7.51
C PRO A 87 1.29 24.96 -8.98
N GLU A 88 2.40 24.30 -9.29
CA GLU A 88 2.73 23.75 -10.61
C GLU A 88 1.74 22.66 -11.05
N ILE A 89 1.37 21.77 -10.13
CA ILE A 89 0.41 20.68 -10.38
C ILE A 89 -0.99 21.26 -10.53
N GLU A 90 -1.37 22.22 -9.68
CA GLU A 90 -2.66 22.91 -9.82
C GLU A 90 -2.78 23.64 -11.17
N ALA A 91 -1.75 24.40 -11.56
CA ALA A 91 -1.73 25.11 -12.83
C ALA A 91 -1.84 24.15 -14.01
N PHE A 92 -1.10 23.03 -13.97
CA PHE A 92 -1.17 22.00 -15.00
C PHE A 92 -2.57 21.38 -15.10
N VAL A 93 -3.19 21.01 -13.97
CA VAL A 93 -4.52 20.41 -13.97
C VAL A 93 -5.57 21.40 -14.46
N ARG A 94 -5.55 22.66 -14.01
CA ARG A 94 -6.48 23.70 -14.50
C ARG A 94 -6.35 23.93 -16.00
N ALA A 95 -5.14 23.98 -16.53
CA ALA A 95 -4.89 24.21 -17.96
C ALA A 95 -5.35 23.05 -18.84
N ASN A 96 -5.32 21.81 -18.35
CA ASN A 96 -5.60 20.62 -19.14
C ASN A 96 -6.98 20.00 -18.86
N TYR A 97 -7.69 20.46 -17.82
CA TYR A 97 -8.99 19.93 -17.43
C TYR A 97 -10.06 20.26 -18.48
N GLY A 98 -10.68 19.23 -19.05
CA GLY A 98 -11.65 19.34 -20.16
C GLY A 98 -11.03 19.34 -21.55
N ILE A 99 -9.70 19.46 -21.66
CA ILE A 99 -8.93 19.38 -22.92
C ILE A 99 -8.29 18.00 -23.07
N MET A 100 -7.72 17.47 -21.98
CA MET A 100 -7.01 16.20 -21.93
C MET A 100 -7.84 15.14 -21.20
N ALA A 101 -7.74 13.87 -21.62
CA ALA A 101 -8.40 12.79 -20.90
C ALA A 101 -7.79 12.63 -19.50
N ARG A 102 -8.63 12.40 -18.47
CA ARG A 102 -8.17 12.25 -17.08
C ARG A 102 -7.13 11.13 -16.90
N ARG A 103 -7.19 10.08 -17.71
CA ARG A 103 -6.21 8.99 -17.69
C ARG A 103 -4.83 9.45 -18.16
N GLU A 104 -4.78 10.28 -19.20
CA GLU A 104 -3.54 10.84 -19.75
C GLU A 104 -2.95 11.86 -18.78
N MET A 105 -3.79 12.72 -18.21
CA MET A 105 -3.39 13.69 -17.19
C MET A 105 -2.80 13.02 -15.94
N ALA A 106 -3.40 11.91 -15.51
CA ALA A 106 -2.88 11.10 -14.40
C ALA A 106 -1.50 10.52 -14.74
N SER A 107 -1.33 10.03 -15.97
CA SER A 107 -0.05 9.53 -16.47
C SER A 107 1.03 10.61 -16.54
N CYS A 108 0.70 11.82 -17.01
CA CYS A 108 1.65 12.95 -17.10
C CYS A 108 2.14 13.41 -15.73
N LEU A 109 1.26 13.39 -14.73
CA LEU A 109 1.59 13.76 -13.36
C LEU A 109 2.22 12.61 -12.57
N GLY A 110 2.26 11.39 -13.13
CA GLY A 110 2.72 10.20 -12.40
C GLY A 110 1.84 9.85 -11.20
N VAL A 111 0.56 10.23 -11.24
CA VAL A 111 -0.39 10.02 -10.13
C VAL A 111 -1.45 8.99 -10.50
N HIS A 112 -1.96 8.30 -9.50
CA HIS A 112 -3.08 7.39 -9.69
C HIS A 112 -4.38 8.15 -10.02
N LYS A 113 -5.28 7.55 -10.80
CA LYS A 113 -6.56 8.16 -11.23
C LYS A 113 -7.40 8.67 -10.06
N VAL A 114 -7.37 7.97 -8.93
CA VAL A 114 -8.10 8.35 -7.70
C VAL A 114 -7.55 9.65 -7.13
N ALA A 115 -6.22 9.79 -7.03
CA ALA A 115 -5.57 11.01 -6.55
C ALA A 115 -5.86 12.21 -7.46
N LEU A 116 -5.85 12.01 -8.78
CA LEU A 116 -6.23 13.06 -9.72
C LEU A 116 -7.70 13.50 -9.53
N ASN A 117 -8.62 12.56 -9.29
CA ASN A 117 -10.02 12.89 -9.04
C ASN A 117 -10.21 13.68 -7.74
N GLU A 118 -9.52 13.32 -6.67
CA GLU A 118 -9.52 14.10 -5.43
C GLU A 118 -8.99 15.53 -5.65
N LEU A 119 -7.95 15.65 -6.48
CA LEU A 119 -7.36 16.94 -6.85
C LEU A 119 -8.35 17.79 -7.67
N ILE A 120 -9.03 17.20 -8.66
CA ILE A 120 -10.11 17.85 -9.42
C ILE A 120 -11.24 18.34 -8.51
N ILE A 121 -11.65 17.53 -7.54
CA ILE A 121 -12.70 17.89 -6.57
C ILE A 121 -12.23 19.05 -5.68
N LYS A 122 -11.01 18.99 -5.16
CA LYS A 122 -10.42 20.08 -4.36
C LYS A 122 -10.29 21.39 -5.13
N LEU A 123 -9.91 21.30 -6.41
CA LEU A 123 -9.82 22.44 -7.32
C LEU A 123 -11.19 22.92 -7.82
N ARG A 124 -12.29 22.24 -7.44
CA ARG A 124 -13.68 22.51 -7.85
C ARG A 124 -13.87 22.49 -9.36
N LEU A 125 -13.16 21.59 -10.04
CA LEU A 125 -13.18 21.50 -11.50
C LEU A 125 -14.27 20.55 -12.05
N GLY A 126 -15.15 19.95 -11.24
CA GLY A 126 -16.20 19.03 -11.73
C GLY A 126 -17.55 19.16 -11.02
N ARG A 127 -18.62 19.29 -11.81
CA ARG A 127 -20.07 19.39 -11.48
C ARG A 127 -20.40 19.92 -10.07
N GLY A 128 -20.71 21.21 -10.02
CA GLY A 128 -21.23 21.91 -8.84
C GLY A 128 -20.70 23.33 -8.66
N ALA A 129 -20.33 24.02 -9.75
CA ALA A 129 -20.16 25.47 -9.82
C ALA A 129 -21.03 25.97 -10.97
#